data_AF-A0A2R5L302-F1
#
_entry.id   AF-A0A2R5L302-F1
#
_cell.length_a   1.000
_cell.length_b   1.000
_cell.length_c   1.000
_cell.angle_alpha   90.00
_cell.angle_beta   90.00
_cell.angle_gamma   90.00
#
_symmetry.space_group_name_H-M   'P 1'
#
loop_
_entity.id
_entity.type
_entity.pdbx_description
1 polymer ?
#
loop_
_entity_poly.entity_id
_entity_poly.type
_entity_poly.pdbx_seq_one_letter_code
_entity_poly.pdbx_strand_id
1 'polypeptide(L)'
;PVLEGDDWNASQYDTSILMARLRQLNNEVLLAESVADDVTNSSRRIVQLDQPKLGLPGRNYYLSSGDGKYRQAYLSLMLQACHLLGADPMTAMRDMHDVMFFETQLAKILVPAVERRNLSAIHRVYTRAKLKQDYPTIAWDLYLDTIAPNHTAYTQQVRLFCHQYLKDLILLLNHTPDRTVSNYLLW
;
A
#
# COMPACT_ATOMS: atom_id res chain seq x y z
N PRO A 1 0.93 0.84 -17.69
CA PRO A 1 2.07 0.60 -16.79
C PRO A 1 3.36 0.46 -17.60
N VAL A 2 4.52 0.25 -16.98
CA VAL A 2 5.85 0.24 -17.62
C VAL A 2 5.92 -0.65 -18.88
N LEU A 3 5.19 -1.77 -18.91
CA LEU A 3 5.11 -2.70 -20.05
C LEU A 3 4.26 -2.18 -21.23
N GLU A 4 3.36 -1.23 -20.97
CA GLU A 4 2.50 -0.61 -21.99
C GLU A 4 3.12 0.67 -22.57
N GLY A 5 4.30 1.08 -22.10
CA GLY A 5 4.98 2.27 -22.64
C GLY A 5 4.10 3.52 -22.58
N ASP A 6 4.08 4.26 -23.69
CA ASP A 6 3.31 5.50 -23.85
C ASP A 6 1.83 5.26 -24.20
N ASP A 7 1.42 4.02 -24.49
CA ASP A 7 0.03 3.66 -24.79
C ASP A 7 -0.85 3.59 -23.53
N TRP A 8 -0.24 3.64 -22.34
CA TRP A 8 -0.98 3.54 -21.08
C TRP A 8 -1.88 4.75 -20.83
N ASN A 9 -3.14 4.47 -20.47
CA ASN A 9 -4.15 5.47 -20.22
C ASN A 9 -4.60 5.49 -18.74
N ALA A 10 -4.30 6.60 -18.05
CA ALA A 10 -4.69 6.80 -16.65
C ALA A 10 -6.22 6.76 -16.41
N SER A 11 -7.04 7.16 -17.40
CA SER A 11 -8.50 7.19 -17.23
C SER A 11 -9.14 5.80 -17.09
N GLN A 12 -8.41 4.73 -17.45
CA GLN A 12 -8.85 3.35 -17.30
C GLN A 12 -8.38 2.72 -15.97
N TYR A 13 -7.70 3.51 -15.13
CA TYR A 13 -7.04 3.05 -13.94
C TYR A 13 -7.70 3.63 -12.68
N ASP A 14 -7.97 2.75 -11.72
CA ASP A 14 -8.40 3.15 -10.38
C ASP A 14 -7.54 2.40 -9.35
N THR A 15 -6.81 3.19 -8.55
CA THR A 15 -5.90 2.68 -7.51
C THR A 15 -6.62 1.77 -6.52
N SER A 16 -7.84 2.12 -6.11
CA SER A 16 -8.62 1.33 -5.15
C SER A 16 -9.04 -0.01 -5.76
N ILE A 17 -9.45 -0.03 -7.04
CA ILE A 17 -9.76 -1.27 -7.76
C ILE A 17 -8.52 -2.16 -7.85
N LEU A 18 -7.36 -1.61 -8.22
CA LEU A 18 -6.14 -2.41 -8.32
C LEU A 18 -5.71 -2.95 -6.95
N MET A 19 -5.70 -2.13 -5.91
CA MET A 19 -5.39 -2.56 -4.54
C MET A 19 -6.30 -3.73 -4.10
N ALA A 20 -7.60 -3.62 -4.36
CA ALA A 20 -8.55 -4.66 -4.02
C ALA A 20 -8.27 -5.98 -4.78
N ARG A 21 -7.98 -5.92 -6.08
CA ARG A 21 -7.62 -7.09 -6.91
C ARG A 21 -6.30 -7.73 -6.46
N LEU A 22 -5.28 -6.93 -6.20
CA LEU A 22 -3.98 -7.43 -5.72
C LEU A 22 -4.09 -8.12 -4.37
N ARG A 23 -4.97 -7.61 -3.49
CA ARG A 23 -5.22 -8.25 -2.21
C ARG A 23 -5.83 -9.65 -2.36
N GLN A 24 -6.66 -9.90 -3.37
CA GLN A 24 -7.16 -11.25 -3.69
C GLN A 24 -6.05 -12.22 -4.13
N LEU A 25 -4.93 -11.71 -4.63
CA LEU A 25 -3.71 -12.47 -4.93
C LEU A 25 -2.73 -12.52 -3.74
N ASN A 26 -3.20 -12.14 -2.56
CA ASN A 26 -2.43 -12.06 -1.31
C ASN A 26 -1.29 -11.04 -1.33
N ASN A 27 -1.37 -10.01 -2.19
CA ASN A 27 -0.44 -8.88 -2.18
C ASN A 27 -1.00 -7.73 -1.33
N GLU A 28 -0.26 -7.37 -0.28
CA GLU A 28 -0.59 -6.29 0.65
C GLU A 28 0.21 -5.03 0.29
N VAL A 29 -0.27 -4.28 -0.71
CA VAL A 29 0.40 -3.06 -1.17
C VAL A 29 -0.38 -1.82 -0.74
N LEU A 30 0.32 -0.81 -0.22
CA LEU A 30 -0.23 0.43 0.40
C LEU A 30 -1.12 0.23 1.64
N LEU A 31 -1.72 -0.94 1.82
CA LEU A 31 -2.53 -1.27 2.99
C LEU A 31 -2.34 -2.74 3.35
N ALA A 32 -1.90 -3.01 4.57
CA ALA A 32 -1.87 -4.36 5.12
C ALA A 32 -3.23 -4.68 5.74
N GLU A 33 -3.73 -5.88 5.47
CA GLU A 33 -5.02 -6.35 5.96
C GLU A 33 -4.86 -7.74 6.56
N SER A 34 -5.42 -7.94 7.75
CA SER A 34 -5.43 -9.25 8.40
C SER A 34 -6.68 -9.45 9.24
N VAL A 35 -6.98 -10.71 9.56
CA VAL A 35 -8.10 -11.07 10.45
C VAL A 35 -7.54 -11.62 11.76
N ALA A 36 -7.95 -11.02 12.88
CA ALA A 36 -7.53 -11.46 14.21
C ALA A 36 -8.72 -11.58 15.18
N ASP A 37 -8.49 -12.23 16.31
CA ASP A 37 -9.45 -12.21 17.42
C ASP A 37 -9.65 -10.77 17.90
N ASP A 38 -10.90 -10.41 18.19
CA ASP A 38 -11.20 -9.10 18.72
C ASP A 38 -10.70 -9.01 20.17
N VAL A 39 -9.81 -8.05 20.44
CA VAL A 39 -9.24 -7.80 21.77
C VAL A 39 -10.32 -7.50 22.81
N THR A 40 -11.46 -6.94 22.39
CA THR A 40 -12.61 -6.68 23.27
C THR A 40 -13.54 -7.87 23.46
N ASN A 41 -13.53 -8.83 22.54
CA ASN A 41 -14.32 -10.07 22.61
C ASN A 41 -13.67 -11.16 21.76
N SER A 42 -12.86 -12.01 22.38
CA SER A 42 -12.10 -13.06 21.68
C SER A 42 -12.97 -14.15 21.03
N SER A 43 -14.28 -14.18 21.29
CA SER A 43 -15.22 -15.06 20.57
C SER A 43 -15.61 -14.51 19.20
N ARG A 44 -15.11 -13.34 18.81
CA ARG A 44 -15.36 -12.70 17.51
C ARG A 44 -14.04 -12.42 16.79
N ARG A 45 -14.11 -12.39 15.47
CA ARG A 45 -13.03 -11.96 14.59
C ARG A 45 -13.29 -10.54 14.09
N ILE A 46 -12.22 -9.78 13.90
CA ILE A 46 -12.28 -8.43 13.35
C ILE A 46 -11.20 -8.25 12.28
N VAL A 47 -11.55 -7.59 11.18
CA VAL A 47 -10.58 -7.15 10.17
C VAL A 47 -9.73 -6.04 10.75
N GLN A 48 -8.42 -6.15 10.55
CA GLN A 48 -7.40 -5.21 10.99
C GLN A 48 -6.76 -4.58 9.77
N LEU A 49 -6.63 -3.26 9.78
CA LEU A 49 -5.97 -2.48 8.75
C LEU A 49 -4.72 -1.82 9.35
N ASP A 50 -3.60 -1.95 8.64
CA ASP A 50 -2.31 -1.43 9.09
C ASP A 50 -1.46 -0.91 7.92
N GLN A 51 -0.35 -0.25 8.24
CA GLN A 51 0.62 0.18 7.25
C GLN A 51 1.26 -1.04 6.56
N PRO A 52 1.61 -0.96 5.27
CA PRO A 52 2.15 -2.08 4.51
C PRO A 52 3.59 -2.41 4.92
N LYS A 53 4.07 -3.54 4.43
CA LYS A 53 5.51 -3.79 4.32
C LYS A 53 6.06 -3.06 3.10
N LEU A 54 7.35 -2.77 3.12
CA LEU A 54 8.08 -2.23 1.97
C LEU A 54 8.83 -3.37 1.28
N GLY A 55 9.29 -3.15 0.04
CA GLY A 55 10.08 -4.14 -0.67
C GLY A 55 11.47 -4.40 -0.05
N LEU A 56 12.11 -3.36 0.52
CA LEU A 56 13.27 -3.55 1.38
C LEU A 56 12.84 -3.86 2.83
N PRO A 57 13.67 -4.58 3.63
CA PRO A 57 13.26 -5.14 4.93
C PRO A 57 12.74 -4.14 5.98
N GLY A 58 12.96 -2.84 5.79
CA GLY A 58 12.35 -1.84 6.64
C GLY A 58 12.67 -0.41 6.22
N ARG A 59 11.96 0.53 6.85
CA ARG A 59 12.07 1.98 6.63
C ARG A 59 13.50 2.50 6.56
N ASN A 60 14.38 2.03 7.45
CA ASN A 60 15.74 2.56 7.54
C ASN A 60 16.57 2.30 6.28
N TYR A 61 16.29 1.23 5.53
CA TYR A 61 16.97 0.96 4.25
C TYR A 61 16.71 2.05 3.19
N TYR A 62 15.61 2.81 3.32
CA TYR A 62 15.30 3.94 2.45
C TYR A 62 15.91 5.25 2.94
N LEU A 63 15.98 5.45 4.26
CA LEU A 63 16.29 6.75 4.87
C LEU A 63 17.75 6.90 5.32
N SER A 64 18.44 5.78 5.58
CA SER A 64 19.84 5.77 6.00
C SER A 64 20.78 6.10 4.83
N SER A 65 21.76 6.98 5.05
CA SER A 65 22.79 7.29 4.06
C SER A 65 23.69 6.08 3.77
N GLY A 66 23.95 5.24 4.77
CA GLY A 66 24.83 4.07 4.65
C GLY A 66 24.26 2.90 3.82
N ASP A 67 22.95 2.89 3.59
CA ASP A 67 22.26 1.77 2.93
C ASP A 67 22.07 1.95 1.42
N GLY A 68 22.79 2.90 0.81
CA GLY A 68 22.71 3.21 -0.62
C GLY A 68 22.90 1.99 -1.54
N LYS A 69 23.79 1.07 -1.16
CA LYS A 69 24.03 -0.17 -1.93
C LYS A 69 22.79 -1.07 -2.03
N TYR A 70 21.95 -1.11 -0.99
CA TYR A 70 20.73 -1.93 -0.99
C TYR A 70 19.66 -1.32 -1.89
N ARG A 71 19.51 0.02 -1.84
CA ARG A 71 18.63 0.74 -2.76
C ARG A 71 19.06 0.57 -4.22
N GLN A 72 20.36 0.65 -4.49
CA GLN A 72 20.89 0.45 -5.84
C GLN A 72 20.65 -0.98 -6.34
N ALA A 73 20.90 -1.99 -5.51
CA ALA A 73 20.64 -3.39 -5.85
C ALA A 73 19.15 -3.65 -6.12
N TYR A 74 18.27 -3.04 -5.32
CA TYR A 74 16.83 -3.18 -5.46
C TYR A 74 16.28 -2.48 -6.71
N LEU A 75 16.78 -1.28 -7.05
CA LEU A 75 16.48 -0.65 -8.34
C LEU A 75 17.00 -1.49 -9.52
N SER A 76 18.19 -2.07 -9.41
CA SER A 76 18.71 -2.97 -10.45
C SER A 76 17.80 -4.19 -10.64
N LEU A 77 17.26 -4.74 -9.56
CA LEU A 77 16.29 -5.84 -9.61
C LEU A 77 15.00 -5.43 -10.33
N MET A 78 14.44 -4.25 -10.02
CA MET A 78 13.28 -3.68 -10.72
C MET A 78 13.51 -3.59 -12.22
N LEU A 79 14.66 -3.03 -12.63
CA LEU A 79 15.00 -2.85 -14.03
C LEU A 79 15.20 -4.18 -14.77
N GLN A 80 15.87 -5.14 -14.13
CA GLN A 80 16.06 -6.49 -14.70
C GLN A 80 14.72 -7.20 -14.89
N ALA A 81 13.81 -7.13 -13.93
CA ALA A 81 12.49 -7.71 -14.06
C ALA A 81 11.69 -7.06 -15.20
N CYS A 82 11.69 -5.72 -15.29
CA CYS A 82 11.05 -5.00 -16.39
C CYS A 82 11.62 -5.41 -17.76
N HIS A 83 12.94 -5.53 -17.86
CA HIS A 83 13.60 -5.95 -19.09
C HIS A 83 13.22 -7.38 -19.49
N LEU A 84 13.21 -8.32 -18.55
CA LEU A 84 12.80 -9.71 -18.79
C LEU A 84 11.33 -9.83 -19.22
N LEU A 85 10.48 -8.91 -18.78
CA LEU A 85 9.07 -8.83 -19.16
C LEU A 85 8.83 -8.05 -20.47
N GLY A 86 9.90 -7.57 -21.12
CA GLY A 86 9.83 -6.91 -22.43
C GLY A 86 9.60 -5.40 -22.40
N ALA A 87 9.81 -4.73 -21.26
CA ALA A 87 9.74 -3.28 -21.19
C ALA A 87 10.83 -2.61 -22.05
N ASP A 88 10.49 -1.47 -22.66
CA ASP A 88 11.49 -0.57 -23.25
C ASP A 88 12.49 -0.11 -22.17
N PRO A 89 13.83 -0.22 -22.39
CA PRO A 89 14.82 0.11 -21.37
C PRO A 89 14.76 1.55 -20.85
N MET A 90 14.47 2.53 -21.70
CA MET A 90 14.42 3.94 -21.31
C MET A 90 13.18 4.24 -20.47
N THR A 91 12.05 3.69 -20.87
CA THR A 91 10.79 3.73 -20.13
C THR A 91 10.93 3.05 -18.76
N ALA A 92 11.51 1.85 -18.73
CA ALA A 92 11.76 1.11 -17.49
C ALA A 92 12.68 1.89 -16.55
N MET A 93 13.75 2.50 -17.09
CA MET A 93 14.66 3.33 -16.29
C MET A 93 13.92 4.48 -15.61
N ARG A 94 13.19 5.31 -16.38
CA ARG A 94 12.41 6.42 -15.85
C ARG A 94 11.40 5.94 -14.80
N ASP A 95 10.55 4.99 -15.18
CA ASP A 95 9.42 4.55 -14.36
C ASP A 95 9.87 3.89 -13.05
N MET A 96 10.94 3.07 -13.06
CA MET A 96 11.43 2.42 -11.84
C MET A 96 12.18 3.39 -10.92
N HIS A 97 12.80 4.43 -11.47
CA HIS A 97 13.32 5.52 -10.65
C HIS A 97 12.19 6.26 -9.92
N ASP A 98 11.08 6.53 -10.61
CA ASP A 98 9.91 7.15 -9.99
C ASP A 98 9.28 6.25 -8.92
N VAL A 99 9.19 4.94 -9.17
CA VAL A 99 8.72 3.94 -8.20
C VAL A 99 9.61 3.91 -6.96
N MET A 100 10.94 3.86 -7.11
CA MET A 100 11.88 3.91 -5.99
C MET A 100 11.74 5.22 -5.19
N PHE A 101 11.56 6.35 -5.88
CA PHE A 101 11.33 7.64 -5.23
C PHE A 101 10.02 7.64 -4.43
N PHE A 102 8.94 7.14 -5.02
CA PHE A 102 7.65 7.01 -4.36
C PHE A 102 7.72 6.12 -3.12
N GLU A 103 8.31 4.92 -3.23
CA GLU A 103 8.45 4.02 -2.08
C GLU A 103 9.33 4.64 -0.98
N THR A 104 10.31 5.47 -1.35
CA THR A 104 11.10 6.24 -0.37
C THR A 104 10.25 7.28 0.36
N GLN A 105 9.31 7.96 -0.30
CA GLN A 105 8.36 8.85 0.38
C GLN A 105 7.39 8.06 1.25
N LEU A 106 6.92 6.91 0.78
CA LEU A 106 6.09 5.99 1.54
C LEU A 106 6.78 5.57 2.84
N ALA A 107 8.07 5.22 2.76
CA ALA A 107 8.89 4.88 3.93
C ALA A 107 8.96 6.02 4.96
N LYS A 108 8.98 7.29 4.52
CA LYS A 108 9.03 8.43 5.45
C LYS A 108 7.77 8.54 6.31
N ILE A 109 6.61 8.24 5.74
CA ILE A 109 5.29 8.36 6.40
C ILE A 109 4.89 7.12 7.20
N LEU A 110 5.63 6.01 7.08
CA LEU A 110 5.44 4.85 7.95
C LEU A 110 5.77 5.20 9.40
N VAL A 111 4.91 4.76 10.32
CA VAL A 111 5.14 4.92 11.76
C VAL A 111 6.30 3.99 12.16
N PRO A 112 7.35 4.50 12.85
CA PRO A 112 8.49 3.70 13.28
C PRO A 112 8.11 2.56 14.22
N ALA A 113 8.80 1.42 14.12
CA ALA A 113 8.54 0.24 14.95
C ALA A 113 8.62 0.51 16.47
N VAL A 114 9.47 1.44 16.89
CA VAL A 114 9.61 1.84 18.31
C VAL A 114 8.34 2.51 18.84
N GLU A 115 7.71 3.37 18.04
CA GLU A 115 6.47 4.06 18.38
C GLU A 115 5.27 3.10 18.39
N ARG A 116 5.38 1.98 17.66
CA ARG A 116 4.36 0.94 17.55
C ARG A 116 4.44 -0.13 18.64
N ARG A 117 5.36 -0.04 19.60
CA ARG A 117 5.51 -1.04 20.68
C ARG A 117 4.28 -1.15 21.59
N ASN A 118 3.52 -0.06 21.74
CA ASN A 118 2.29 -0.04 22.52
C ASN A 118 1.04 -0.13 21.63
N LEU A 119 0.84 -1.30 21.02
CA LEU A 119 -0.28 -1.53 20.08
C LEU A 119 -1.66 -1.30 20.71
N SER A 120 -1.80 -1.46 22.02
CA SER A 120 -3.07 -1.21 22.72
C SER A 120 -3.44 0.26 22.79
N ALA A 121 -2.48 1.17 22.64
CA ALA A 121 -2.71 2.63 22.67
C ALA A 121 -2.96 3.25 21.29
N ILE A 122 -2.58 2.58 20.18
CA ILE A 122 -2.60 3.19 18.84
C ILE A 122 -3.82 2.80 17.99
N HIS A 123 -4.51 1.71 18.35
CA HIS A 123 -5.59 1.19 17.53
C HIS A 123 -6.92 1.86 17.85
N ARG A 124 -7.81 1.91 16.85
CA ARG A 124 -9.19 2.37 17.01
C ARG A 124 -10.13 1.52 16.18
N VAL A 125 -11.33 1.27 16.70
CA VAL A 125 -12.39 0.62 15.92
C VAL A 125 -13.10 1.68 15.09
N TYR A 126 -13.21 1.46 13.79
CA TYR A 126 -13.93 2.30 12.85
C TYR A 126 -15.12 1.53 12.28
N THR A 127 -16.25 2.22 12.09
CA THR A 127 -17.31 1.72 11.22
C THR A 127 -16.97 2.02 9.76
N ARG A 128 -17.54 1.25 8.82
CA ARG A 128 -17.42 1.56 7.37
C ARG A 128 -17.80 3.01 7.06
N ALA A 129 -18.90 3.50 7.62
CA ALA A 129 -19.34 4.88 7.43
C ALA A 129 -18.29 5.89 7.90
N LYS A 130 -17.64 5.63 9.04
CA LYS A 130 -16.59 6.51 9.58
C LYS A 130 -15.31 6.46 8.74
N LEU A 131 -14.92 5.29 8.22
CA LEU A 131 -13.79 5.18 7.28
C LEU A 131 -14.05 6.02 6.02
N LYS A 132 -15.22 5.90 5.42
CA LYS A 132 -15.60 6.68 4.23
C LYS A 132 -15.61 8.17 4.48
N GLN A 133 -16.06 8.59 5.68
CA GLN A 133 -16.04 9.99 6.06
C GLN A 133 -14.62 10.53 6.25
N ASP A 134 -13.75 9.79 6.92
CA ASP A 134 -12.41 10.28 7.30
C ASP A 134 -11.36 10.07 6.20
N TYR A 135 -11.59 9.10 5.31
CA TYR A 135 -10.67 8.68 4.24
C TYR A 135 -11.42 8.46 2.91
N PRO A 136 -12.04 9.51 2.34
CA PRO A 136 -12.96 9.37 1.20
C PRO A 136 -12.30 8.95 -0.12
N THR A 137 -10.98 9.09 -0.25
CA THR A 137 -10.23 8.77 -1.48
C THR A 137 -10.16 7.26 -1.76
N ILE A 138 -10.29 6.43 -0.72
CA ILE A 138 -10.27 4.98 -0.86
C ILE A 138 -11.72 4.50 -1.03
N ALA A 139 -11.97 3.70 -2.06
CA ALA A 139 -13.27 3.07 -2.29
C ALA A 139 -13.50 1.92 -1.27
N TRP A 140 -13.74 2.26 0.00
CA TRP A 140 -13.79 1.31 1.11
C TRP A 140 -14.83 0.21 0.95
N ASP A 141 -16.02 0.52 0.42
CA ASP A 141 -17.04 -0.51 0.21
C ASP A 141 -16.54 -1.55 -0.79
N LEU A 142 -16.02 -1.09 -1.93
CA LEU A 142 -15.41 -1.95 -2.94
C LEU A 142 -14.27 -2.78 -2.33
N TYR A 143 -13.31 -2.13 -1.66
CA TYR A 143 -12.16 -2.81 -1.08
C TYR A 143 -12.59 -3.88 -0.06
N LEU A 144 -13.41 -3.52 0.93
CA LEU A 144 -13.86 -4.42 1.99
C LEU A 144 -14.75 -5.56 1.47
N ASP A 145 -15.59 -5.30 0.47
CA ASP A 145 -16.42 -6.32 -0.16
C ASP A 145 -15.58 -7.28 -1.02
N THR A 146 -14.47 -6.81 -1.59
CA THR A 146 -13.57 -7.61 -2.43
C THR A 146 -12.74 -8.60 -1.62
N ILE A 147 -12.30 -8.21 -0.42
CA ILE A 147 -11.48 -9.05 0.47
C ILE A 147 -12.31 -10.02 1.31
N ALA A 148 -13.59 -9.72 1.53
CA ALA A 148 -14.51 -10.54 2.31
C ALA A 148 -15.80 -10.82 1.51
N PRO A 149 -15.70 -11.45 0.32
CA PRO A 149 -16.87 -11.75 -0.50
C PRO A 149 -17.80 -12.67 0.30
N ASN A 150 -19.10 -12.34 0.34
CA ASN A 150 -20.14 -13.04 1.12
C ASN A 150 -20.03 -12.88 2.66
N HIS A 151 -19.12 -12.04 3.15
CA HIS A 151 -18.85 -11.84 4.57
C HIS A 151 -18.89 -10.35 4.98
N THR A 152 -19.71 -9.56 4.29
CA THR A 152 -19.84 -8.10 4.50
C THR A 152 -20.30 -7.69 5.90
N ALA A 153 -20.96 -8.60 6.63
CA ALA A 153 -21.30 -8.41 8.04
C ALA A 153 -20.05 -8.32 8.93
N TYR A 154 -18.98 -9.05 8.61
CA TYR A 154 -17.73 -9.10 9.39
C TYR A 154 -16.83 -7.89 9.18
N THR A 155 -17.16 -7.06 8.20
CA THR A 155 -16.38 -5.89 7.79
C THR A 155 -17.14 -4.59 8.04
N GLN A 156 -18.27 -4.64 8.77
CA GLN A 156 -19.01 -3.45 9.22
C GLN A 156 -18.19 -2.58 10.17
N GLN A 157 -17.32 -3.24 10.94
CA GLN A 157 -16.33 -2.62 11.80
C GLN A 157 -14.95 -3.17 11.45
N VAL A 158 -13.96 -2.30 11.47
CA VAL A 158 -12.55 -2.66 11.29
C VAL A 158 -11.72 -2.03 12.38
N ARG A 159 -10.61 -2.68 12.74
CA ARG A 159 -9.63 -2.13 13.67
C ARG A 159 -8.51 -1.48 12.87
N LEU A 160 -8.33 -0.18 13.05
CA LEU A 160 -7.33 0.61 12.35
C LEU A 160 -6.12 0.86 13.26
N PHE A 161 -4.94 0.40 12.84
CA PHE A 161 -3.65 0.65 13.54
C PHE A 161 -2.84 1.78 12.91
N CYS A 162 -3.22 2.22 11.71
CA CYS A 162 -2.43 3.11 10.87
C CYS A 162 -3.11 4.45 10.57
N HIS A 163 -3.83 5.02 11.55
CA HIS A 163 -4.62 6.26 11.37
C HIS A 163 -3.83 7.43 10.76
N GLN A 164 -2.64 7.72 11.31
CA GLN A 164 -1.80 8.82 10.84
C GLN A 164 -1.23 8.50 9.45
N TYR A 165 -0.73 7.27 9.28
CA TYR A 165 -0.23 6.77 8.00
C TYR A 165 -1.28 6.90 6.89
N LEU A 166 -2.55 6.54 7.11
CA LEU A 166 -3.59 6.66 6.09
C LEU A 166 -3.83 8.10 5.65
N LYS A 167 -3.77 9.07 6.58
CA LYS A 167 -3.88 10.49 6.23
C LYS A 167 -2.74 10.92 5.32
N ASP A 168 -1.52 10.58 5.71
CA ASP A 168 -0.32 10.96 4.97
C ASP A 168 -0.20 10.21 3.64
N LEU A 169 -0.71 8.98 3.57
CA LEU A 169 -0.80 8.19 2.34
C LEU A 169 -1.74 8.86 1.33
N ILE A 170 -2.93 9.30 1.74
CA ILE A 170 -3.87 9.99 0.83
C ILE A 170 -3.23 11.26 0.27
N LEU A 171 -2.54 12.04 1.10
CA LEU A 171 -1.80 13.22 0.64
C LEU A 171 -0.70 12.84 -0.35
N LEU A 172 0.07 11.79 -0.05
CA LEU A 172 1.14 11.31 -0.92
C LEU A 172 0.59 10.84 -2.28
N LEU A 173 -0.51 10.08 -2.29
CA LEU A 173 -1.16 9.60 -3.51
C LEU A 173 -1.67 10.76 -4.37
N ASN A 174 -2.30 11.77 -3.76
CA ASN A 174 -2.78 12.97 -4.48
C ASN A 174 -1.65 13.80 -5.13
N HIS A 175 -0.41 13.65 -4.65
CA HIS A 175 0.76 14.33 -5.19
C HIS A 175 1.65 13.43 -6.05
N THR A 176 1.24 12.19 -6.30
CA THR A 176 2.00 11.22 -7.09
C THR A 176 1.26 10.95 -8.41
N PRO A 177 1.94 10.96 -9.57
CA PRO A 177 1.31 10.58 -10.83
C PRO A 177 0.71 9.17 -10.79
N ASP A 178 -0.49 8.99 -11.34
CA ASP A 178 -1.18 7.69 -11.39
C ASP A 178 -0.32 6.58 -12.01
N ARG A 179 0.52 6.93 -12.99
CA ARG A 179 1.48 6.00 -13.61
C ARG A 179 2.46 5.42 -12.59
N THR A 180 3.01 6.28 -11.74
CA THR A 180 3.98 5.89 -10.70
C THR A 180 3.30 5.02 -9.66
N VAL A 181 2.08 5.38 -9.21
CA VAL A 181 1.30 4.57 -8.27
C VAL A 181 0.95 3.21 -8.88
N SER A 182 0.52 3.17 -10.14
CA SER A 182 0.21 1.92 -10.83
C SER A 182 1.43 1.03 -10.99
N ASN A 183 2.59 1.59 -11.34
CA ASN A 183 3.82 0.82 -11.46
C ASN A 183 4.29 0.30 -10.09
N TYR A 184 4.16 1.09 -9.03
CA TYR A 184 4.49 0.65 -7.67
C TYR A 184 3.58 -0.48 -7.19
N LEU A 185 2.28 -0.41 -7.48
CA LEU A 185 1.33 -1.46 -7.09
C LEU A 185 1.58 -2.80 -7.81
N LEU A 186 2.14 -2.77 -9.03
CA LEU A 186 2.40 -3.96 -9.84
C LEU A 186 3.80 -4.55 -9.66
N TRP A 187 4.73 -3.78 -9.09
CA TRP A 187 6.08 -4.21 -8.76
C TRP A 187 6.06 -5.18 -7.55
#